data_AF-A0A5J5A8R0-F1
#
_entry.id   AF-A0A5J5A8R0-F1
#
_cell.length_a   1.000
_cell.length_b   1.000
_cell.length_c   1.000
_cell.angle_alpha   90.00
_cell.angle_beta   90.00
_cell.angle_gamma   90.00
#
_symmetry.space_group_name_H-M   'P 1'
#
loop_
_entity.id
_entity.type
_entity.pdbx_description
1 polymer ?
#
loop_
_entity_poly.entity_id
_entity_poly.type
_entity_poly.pdbx_seq_one_letter_code
_entity_poly.pdbx_strand_id
1 'polypeptide(L)'
;MRRRYILALTVRVVSRVVLDQNGRLQGFIWSNQSHRWSLYSSAQTDNCDNYASCGVYGSCKGGISLQCQCVTGFVPKFPKEWEVADWSNGCVRRTQLDCQNGDGFLKYSGIKLPATRNSWSNRSLILEECKMECLKNCSCVAYANLEIRKGGSGCLLWFGDLIDIKEFNQNGQDIYIRLASSEIGQLGSSKKKKLRYIAGSVPFAIMLLLGLSLTLCLRRKNKLQRQGGTKFYQHFALKLSNYKAERILQDF
;
A
#
# COMPACT_ATOMS: atom_id res chain seq x y z
N MET A 1 25.73 51.06 26.07
CA MET A 1 25.80 49.97 25.05
C MET A 1 25.98 48.62 25.74
N ARG A 2 24.94 47.77 25.81
CA ARG A 2 25.07 46.40 26.33
C ARG A 2 25.58 45.50 25.20
N ARG A 3 26.84 45.06 25.26
CA ARG A 3 27.35 44.02 24.35
C ARG A 3 26.65 42.71 24.68
N ARG A 4 25.77 42.25 23.80
CA ARG A 4 25.24 40.88 23.81
C ARG A 4 26.29 39.98 23.18
N TYR A 5 26.91 39.11 23.97
CA TYR A 5 27.73 38.03 23.44
C TYR A 5 26.80 36.91 22.98
N ILE A 6 26.80 36.62 21.68
CA ILE A 6 26.17 35.41 21.13
C ILE A 6 27.22 34.32 21.26
N LEU A 7 27.08 33.43 22.26
CA LEU A 7 27.87 32.21 22.34
C LEU A 7 27.41 31.27 21.22
N ALA A 8 28.14 31.25 20.11
CA ALA A 8 27.97 30.22 19.09
C ALA A 8 28.60 28.92 19.60
N LEU A 9 27.79 28.03 20.16
CA LEU A 9 28.21 26.67 20.52
C LEU A 9 28.51 25.89 19.23
N THR A 10 29.78 25.70 18.90
CA THR A 10 30.20 24.78 17.84
C THR A 10 30.07 23.34 18.37
N VAL A 11 28.95 22.68 18.08
CA VAL A 11 28.75 21.28 18.45
C VAL A 11 29.61 20.40 17.54
N ARG A 12 30.71 19.86 18.06
CA ARG A 12 31.52 18.84 17.36
C ARG A 12 30.88 17.48 17.56
N VAL A 13 30.29 16.93 16.51
CA VAL A 13 29.78 15.55 16.48
C VAL A 13 30.87 14.67 15.87
N VAL A 14 31.36 13.70 16.63
CA VAL A 14 32.30 12.69 16.13
C VAL A 14 31.50 11.44 15.77
N SER A 15 31.66 10.95 14.55
CA SER A 15 31.01 9.73 14.07
C SER A 15 32.02 8.79 13.43
N ARG A 16 31.67 7.50 13.34
CA ARG A 16 32.44 6.48 12.61
C ARG A 16 31.52 5.45 11.99
N VAL A 17 31.95 4.85 10.88
CA VAL A 17 31.32 3.66 10.29
C VAL A 17 32.29 2.49 10.48
N VAL A 18 31.78 1.38 11.01
CA VAL A 18 32.58 0.19 11.32
C VAL A 18 31.91 -1.02 10.67
N LEU A 19 32.72 -1.86 10.03
CA LEU A 19 32.33 -3.22 9.65
C LEU A 19 32.74 -4.15 10.79
N ASP A 20 31.78 -4.77 11.45
CA ASP A 20 32.07 -5.70 12.56
C ASP A 20 32.53 -7.08 12.05
N GLN A 21 32.99 -7.92 12.97
CA GLN A 21 33.45 -9.30 12.70
C GLN A 21 32.35 -10.23 12.13
N ASN A 22 31.08 -9.82 12.22
CA ASN A 22 29.94 -10.54 11.68
C ASN A 22 29.52 -9.98 10.30
N GLY A 23 30.27 -9.03 9.73
CA GLY A 23 29.99 -8.42 8.44
C GLY A 23 28.89 -7.35 8.46
N ARG A 24 28.50 -6.84 9.63
CA ARG A 24 27.47 -5.80 9.76
C ARG A 24 28.10 -4.42 9.63
N LEU A 25 27.57 -3.60 8.73
CA LEU A 25 28.02 -2.23 8.55
C LEU A 25 27.23 -1.30 9.49
N GLN A 26 27.91 -0.72 10.48
CA GLN A 26 27.28 0.01 11.58
C GLN A 26 27.81 1.44 11.68
N GLY A 27 26.90 2.39 11.85
CA GLY A 27 27.19 3.79 12.13
C GLY A 27 27.14 4.08 13.63
N PHE A 28 28.19 4.71 14.15
CA PHE A 28 28.30 5.12 15.55
C PHE A 28 28.50 6.63 15.67
N ILE A 29 27.92 7.21 16.73
CA ILE A 29 28.15 8.59 17.15
C ILE A 29 28.75 8.56 18.56
N TRP A 30 29.76 9.39 18.80
CA TRP A 30 30.34 9.55 20.12
C TRP A 30 29.41 10.37 21.02
N SER A 31 29.02 9.79 22.15
CA SER A 31 28.23 10.50 23.16
C SER A 31 29.13 11.15 24.20
N ASN A 32 29.23 12.48 24.18
CA ASN A 32 29.98 13.23 25.19
C ASN A 32 29.42 13.08 26.61
N GLN A 33 28.13 12.77 26.77
CA GLN A 33 27.55 12.55 28.10
C GLN A 33 27.98 11.22 28.71
N SER A 34 28.10 10.19 27.88
CA SER A 34 28.30 8.81 28.34
C SER A 34 29.66 8.23 27.98
N HIS A 35 30.53 9.06 27.37
CA HIS A 35 31.91 8.75 26.97
C HIS A 35 32.02 7.41 26.23
N ARG A 36 31.04 7.12 25.37
CA ARG A 36 30.96 5.87 24.63
C ARG A 36 30.46 6.08 23.21
N TRP A 37 30.78 5.14 22.35
CA TRP A 37 30.20 5.03 21.02
C TRP A 37 28.77 4.50 21.14
N SER A 38 27.80 5.29 20.69
CA SER A 38 26.41 4.87 20.56
C SER A 38 26.15 4.45 19.13
N LEU A 39 25.61 3.24 18.95
CA LEU A 39 25.07 2.79 17.67
C LEU A 39 23.89 3.69 17.31
N TYR A 40 23.90 4.29 16.12
CA TYR A 40 22.79 5.11 15.64
C TYR A 40 22.16 4.54 14.36
N SER A 41 22.92 3.76 13.57
CA SER A 41 22.41 3.12 12.36
C SER A 41 23.12 1.79 12.09
N SER A 42 22.43 0.90 11.40
CA SER A 42 22.96 -0.35 10.84
C SER A 42 22.45 -0.47 9.42
N ALA A 43 23.30 -0.90 8.48
CA ALA A 43 22.90 -1.08 7.10
C ALA A 43 21.89 -2.24 6.96
N GLN A 44 22.13 -3.33 7.68
CA GLN A 44 21.18 -4.43 7.81
C GLN A 44 20.25 -4.16 9.00
N THR A 45 19.01 -3.82 8.68
CA THR A 45 17.94 -3.47 9.63
C THR A 45 16.93 -4.59 9.82
N ASP A 46 16.74 -5.43 8.80
CA ASP A 46 15.86 -6.58 8.85
C ASP A 46 16.40 -7.75 8.02
N ASN A 47 15.70 -8.88 8.08
CA ASN A 47 16.08 -10.10 7.36
C ASN A 47 16.02 -9.94 5.83
N CYS A 48 15.28 -8.96 5.30
CA CYS A 48 15.23 -8.67 3.87
C CYS A 48 16.48 -7.93 3.37
N ASP A 49 17.34 -7.42 4.27
CA ASP A 49 18.61 -6.81 3.89
C ASP A 49 19.71 -7.85 3.58
N ASN A 50 19.46 -9.13 3.85
CA ASN A 50 20.31 -10.23 3.40
C ASN A 50 20.12 -10.46 1.91
N TYR A 51 21.24 -10.56 1.19
CA TYR A 51 21.26 -10.74 -0.25
C TYR A 51 20.48 -11.99 -0.67
N ALA A 52 19.62 -11.85 -1.69
CA ALA A 52 18.90 -12.95 -2.33
C ALA A 52 17.96 -13.78 -1.41
N SER A 53 17.46 -13.20 -0.32
CA SER A 53 16.58 -13.90 0.64
C SER A 53 15.33 -14.54 0.03
N CYS A 54 14.81 -13.99 -1.09
CA CYS A 54 13.60 -14.48 -1.77
C CYS A 54 13.86 -15.14 -3.13
N GLY A 55 15.13 -15.38 -3.47
CA GLY A 55 15.51 -15.91 -4.78
C GLY A 55 15.17 -14.98 -5.96
N VAL A 56 15.20 -15.54 -7.16
CA VAL A 56 14.90 -14.80 -8.41
C VAL A 56 13.41 -14.45 -8.51
N TYR A 57 13.10 -13.25 -8.97
CA TYR A 57 11.74 -12.73 -9.13
C TYR A 57 10.85 -12.78 -7.87
N GLY A 58 11.45 -13.01 -6.69
CA GLY A 58 10.80 -12.89 -5.39
C GLY A 58 11.07 -11.50 -4.78
N SER A 59 10.02 -10.85 -4.27
CA SER A 59 10.11 -9.64 -3.47
C SER A 59 10.04 -9.96 -1.98
N CYS A 60 10.89 -9.29 -1.20
CA CYS A 60 10.92 -9.41 0.25
C CYS A 60 10.18 -8.25 0.90
N LYS A 61 9.16 -8.54 1.72
CA LYS A 61 8.48 -7.53 2.50
C LYS A 61 8.95 -7.57 3.95
N GLY A 62 9.51 -6.44 4.41
CA GLY A 62 10.00 -6.31 5.78
C GLY A 62 8.88 -6.41 6.83
N GLY A 63 9.18 -7.05 7.96
CA GLY A 63 8.24 -7.29 9.06
C GLY A 63 8.84 -8.22 10.13
N ILE A 64 8.01 -8.69 11.07
CA ILE A 64 8.42 -9.61 12.15
C ILE A 64 8.86 -10.98 11.59
N SER A 65 8.30 -11.39 10.45
CA SER A 65 8.69 -12.60 9.72
C SER A 65 9.18 -12.23 8.32
N LEU A 66 10.13 -13.01 7.82
CA LEU A 66 10.53 -12.93 6.40
C LEU A 66 9.31 -13.32 5.56
N GLN A 67 8.87 -12.44 4.66
CA GLN A 67 7.74 -12.71 3.79
C GLN A 67 8.18 -12.49 2.35
N CYS A 68 8.42 -13.59 1.66
CA CYS A 68 8.70 -13.59 0.23
C CYS A 68 7.42 -13.80 -0.57
N GLN A 69 7.26 -13.03 -1.64
CA GLN A 69 6.18 -13.18 -2.61
C GLN A 69 6.76 -13.11 -4.01
N CYS A 70 6.21 -13.89 -4.94
CA CYS A 70 6.54 -13.71 -6.34
C CYS A 70 6.01 -12.37 -6.83
N VAL A 71 6.81 -11.65 -7.61
CA VAL A 71 6.31 -10.49 -8.34
C VAL A 71 5.15 -10.90 -9.25
N THR A 72 4.17 -10.01 -9.43
CA THR A 72 2.97 -10.29 -10.22
C THR A 72 3.32 -10.74 -11.65
N GLY A 73 2.65 -11.80 -12.12
CA GLY A 73 2.94 -12.46 -13.40
C GLY A 73 3.94 -13.62 -13.29
N PHE A 74 4.44 -13.88 -12.07
CA PHE A 74 5.35 -14.99 -11.76
C PHE A 74 4.69 -15.94 -10.73
N VAL A 75 5.21 -17.16 -10.68
CA VAL A 75 4.77 -18.23 -9.76
C VAL A 75 5.99 -18.94 -9.17
N PRO A 76 5.88 -19.55 -7.98
CA PRO A 76 7.00 -20.28 -7.38
C PRO A 76 7.51 -21.35 -8.35
N LYS A 77 8.84 -21.45 -8.48
CA LYS A 77 9.47 -22.49 -9.33
C LYS A 77 9.12 -23.89 -8.81
N PHE A 78 9.14 -24.05 -7.49
CA PHE A 78 8.76 -25.28 -6.80
C PHE A 78 7.73 -24.97 -5.71
N PRO A 79 6.42 -25.15 -5.99
CA PRO A 79 5.36 -24.78 -5.05
C PRO A 79 5.46 -25.46 -3.68
N LYS A 80 5.84 -26.75 -3.64
CA LYS A 80 5.98 -27.51 -2.38
C LYS A 80 7.06 -26.96 -1.46
N GLU A 81 8.19 -26.52 -2.03
CA GLU A 81 9.28 -25.87 -1.28
C GLU A 81 8.84 -24.49 -0.77
N TRP A 82 8.13 -23.74 -1.62
CA TRP A 82 7.60 -22.42 -1.28
C TRP A 82 6.61 -22.46 -0.10
N GLU A 83 5.77 -23.49 -0.03
CA GLU A 83 4.79 -23.71 1.04
C GLU A 83 5.45 -23.94 2.42
N VAL A 84 6.65 -24.52 2.44
CA VAL A 84 7.44 -24.72 3.67
C VAL A 84 8.46 -23.61 3.92
N ALA A 85 8.26 -22.44 3.28
CA ALA A 85 9.10 -21.26 3.38
C ALA A 85 10.55 -21.42 2.86
N ASP A 86 10.79 -22.37 1.96
CA ASP A 86 12.01 -22.40 1.15
C ASP A 86 11.79 -21.60 -0.14
N TRP A 87 12.32 -20.37 -0.14
CA TRP A 87 12.21 -19.42 -1.26
C TRP A 87 13.48 -19.34 -2.10
N SER A 88 14.49 -20.19 -1.82
CA SER A 88 15.82 -20.11 -2.43
C SER A 88 15.77 -20.25 -3.96
N ASN A 89 14.87 -21.09 -4.47
CA ASN A 89 14.65 -21.32 -5.89
C ASN A 89 13.86 -20.20 -6.61
N GLY A 90 13.29 -19.27 -5.85
CA GLY A 90 12.56 -18.12 -6.38
C GLY A 90 11.33 -18.48 -7.22
N CYS A 91 11.06 -17.62 -8.20
CA CYS A 91 9.87 -17.65 -9.03
C CYS A 91 10.23 -17.69 -10.51
N VAL A 92 9.32 -18.23 -11.32
CA VAL A 92 9.41 -18.27 -12.78
C VAL A 92 8.21 -17.56 -13.39
N ARG A 93 8.36 -17.10 -14.63
CA ARG A 93 7.27 -16.47 -15.38
C ARG A 93 6.10 -17.46 -15.50
N ARG A 94 4.89 -16.98 -15.21
CA ARG A 94 3.68 -17.77 -15.45
C ARG A 94 3.41 -17.94 -16.95
N THR A 95 3.59 -16.85 -17.70
CA THR A 95 3.40 -16.80 -19.14
C THR A 95 4.69 -16.37 -19.81
N GLN A 96 5.08 -17.09 -20.87
CA GLN A 96 6.28 -16.75 -21.65
C GLN A 96 6.11 -15.41 -22.36
N LEU A 97 7.23 -14.70 -22.53
CA LEU A 97 7.26 -13.44 -23.26
C LEU A 97 7.09 -13.69 -24.76
N ASP A 98 6.46 -12.74 -25.44
CA ASP A 98 6.39 -12.69 -26.89
C ASP A 98 6.95 -11.34 -27.34
N CYS A 99 8.27 -11.32 -27.52
CA CYS A 99 9.01 -10.12 -27.88
C CYS A 99 8.49 -9.46 -29.17
N GLN A 100 7.91 -10.25 -30.09
CA GLN A 100 7.47 -9.78 -31.40
C GLN A 100 5.99 -9.37 -31.42
N ASN A 101 5.10 -10.13 -30.76
CA ASN A 101 3.65 -9.89 -30.80
C ASN A 101 3.10 -9.14 -29.59
N GLY A 102 3.98 -8.49 -28.83
CA GLY A 102 3.63 -7.50 -27.82
C GLY A 102 3.85 -8.02 -26.41
N ASP A 103 4.99 -7.62 -25.84
CA ASP A 103 5.17 -7.54 -24.39
C ASP A 103 4.75 -6.15 -23.89
N GLY A 104 4.54 -6.05 -22.58
CA GLY A 104 4.46 -4.76 -21.93
C GLY A 104 5.13 -4.79 -20.57
N PHE A 105 4.85 -3.79 -19.76
CA PHE A 105 5.47 -3.66 -18.45
C PHE A 105 4.44 -3.39 -17.36
N LEU A 106 4.69 -3.99 -16.21
CA LEU A 106 3.97 -3.69 -14.98
C LEU A 106 4.87 -2.86 -14.07
N LYS A 107 4.32 -1.74 -13.59
CA LYS A 107 4.99 -0.85 -12.64
C LYS A 107 4.90 -1.42 -11.22
N TYR A 108 6.04 -1.49 -10.55
CA TYR A 108 6.20 -1.74 -9.12
C TYR A 108 6.79 -0.49 -8.48
N SER A 109 6.26 -0.11 -7.32
CA SER A 109 6.62 1.14 -6.64
C SER A 109 7.11 0.88 -5.23
N GLY A 110 7.98 1.76 -4.73
CA GLY A 110 8.46 1.69 -3.34
C GLY A 110 9.35 0.48 -3.09
N ILE A 111 10.19 0.10 -4.05
CA ILE A 111 11.10 -1.04 -3.88
C ILE A 111 12.57 -0.60 -3.80
N LYS A 112 13.39 -1.43 -3.16
CA LYS A 112 14.81 -1.54 -3.44
C LYS A 112 14.94 -2.16 -4.82
N LEU A 113 15.63 -1.46 -5.73
CA LEU A 113 15.89 -2.00 -7.06
C LEU A 113 16.69 -3.31 -6.98
N PRO A 114 16.44 -4.26 -7.91
CA PRO A 114 17.20 -5.51 -7.98
C PRO A 114 18.70 -5.26 -8.16
N ALA A 115 19.50 -6.27 -7.85
CA ALA A 115 20.95 -6.24 -8.10
C ALA A 115 21.26 -5.86 -9.57
N THR A 116 22.26 -5.00 -9.76
CA THR A 116 22.58 -4.39 -11.06
C THR A 116 23.67 -5.14 -11.83
N ARG A 117 23.92 -6.43 -11.51
CA ARG A 117 25.01 -7.22 -12.13
C ARG A 117 24.91 -7.31 -13.66
N ASN A 118 23.70 -7.57 -14.17
CA ASN A 118 23.41 -7.68 -15.60
C ASN A 118 22.55 -6.49 -16.05
N SER A 119 23.08 -5.29 -15.87
CA SER A 119 22.36 -4.04 -16.16
C SER A 119 23.17 -3.07 -17.03
N TRP A 120 22.47 -2.16 -17.69
CA TRP A 120 23.06 -1.04 -18.43
C TRP A 120 22.36 0.26 -18.05
N SER A 121 23.10 1.36 -17.99
CA SER A 121 22.57 2.65 -17.60
C SER A 121 22.95 3.77 -18.56
N ASN A 122 22.04 4.72 -18.76
CA ASN A 122 22.29 5.93 -19.53
C ASN A 122 21.59 7.13 -18.89
N ARG A 123 22.35 8.17 -18.55
CA ARG A 123 21.84 9.37 -17.86
C ARG A 123 21.04 10.30 -18.77
N SER A 124 21.26 10.26 -20.08
CA SER A 124 20.66 11.18 -21.03
C SER A 124 19.26 10.77 -21.47
N LEU A 125 18.91 9.48 -21.31
CA LEU A 125 17.60 8.97 -21.72
C LEU A 125 16.53 9.31 -20.69
N ILE A 126 15.32 9.59 -21.17
CA ILE A 126 14.12 9.69 -20.33
C ILE A 126 13.43 8.32 -20.16
N LEU A 127 12.52 8.23 -19.20
CA LEU A 127 11.86 6.98 -18.84
C LEU A 127 11.11 6.31 -20.02
N GLU A 128 10.46 7.10 -20.88
CA GLU A 128 9.74 6.56 -22.04
C GLU A 128 10.71 6.03 -23.11
N GLU A 129 11.85 6.68 -23.32
CA GLU A 129 12.91 6.17 -24.19
C GLU A 129 13.50 4.87 -23.63
N CYS A 130 13.67 4.80 -22.30
CA CYS A 130 14.13 3.60 -21.60
C CYS A 130 13.20 2.40 -21.85
N LYS A 131 11.88 2.62 -21.81
CA LYS A 131 10.88 1.62 -22.18
C LYS A 131 11.04 1.15 -23.62
N MET A 132 11.23 2.08 -24.56
CA MET A 132 11.40 1.75 -25.98
C MET A 132 12.68 0.96 -26.23
N GLU A 133 13.79 1.33 -25.59
CA GLU A 133 15.05 0.58 -25.67
C GLU A 133 14.91 -0.84 -25.10
N CYS A 134 14.18 -0.99 -23.99
CA CYS A 134 13.90 -2.31 -23.43
C CYS A 134 13.02 -3.16 -24.35
N LEU A 135 11.99 -2.59 -25.00
CA LEU A 135 11.13 -3.32 -25.93
C LEU A 135 11.90 -3.85 -27.14
N LYS A 136 12.80 -3.03 -27.70
CA LYS A 136 13.64 -3.41 -28.86
C LYS A 136 14.58 -4.58 -28.54
N ASN A 137 14.96 -4.76 -27.28
CA ASN A 137 15.87 -5.81 -26.86
C ASN A 137 15.11 -6.96 -26.16
N CYS A 138 14.98 -8.11 -26.82
CA CYS A 138 14.26 -9.26 -26.27
C CYS A 138 14.88 -9.84 -24.98
N SER A 139 16.15 -9.54 -24.69
CA SER A 139 16.79 -9.95 -23.44
C SER A 139 16.47 -8.99 -22.28
N CYS A 140 15.97 -7.79 -22.56
CA CYS A 140 15.63 -6.83 -21.50
C CYS A 140 14.37 -7.29 -20.75
N VAL A 141 14.47 -7.40 -19.43
CA VAL A 141 13.39 -7.89 -18.56
C VAL A 141 12.80 -6.82 -17.66
N ALA A 142 13.47 -5.68 -17.47
CA ALA A 142 12.96 -4.57 -16.68
C ALA A 142 13.69 -3.27 -16.97
N TYR A 143 13.05 -2.15 -16.63
CA TYR A 143 13.68 -0.83 -16.65
C TYR A 143 13.23 0.06 -15.47
N ALA A 144 14.02 1.08 -15.16
CA ALA A 144 13.72 2.09 -14.15
C ALA A 144 14.41 3.43 -14.51
N ASN A 145 14.01 4.51 -13.82
CA ASN A 145 14.84 5.70 -13.78
C ASN A 145 16.20 5.38 -13.15
N LEU A 146 17.25 6.14 -13.47
CA LEU A 146 18.54 6.00 -12.79
C LEU A 146 18.61 6.90 -11.55
N GLU A 147 18.09 8.12 -11.66
CA GLU A 147 17.98 9.08 -10.56
C GLU A 147 16.51 9.39 -10.27
N ILE A 148 16.18 9.53 -8.98
CA ILE A 148 14.81 9.83 -8.52
C ILE A 148 14.56 11.31 -8.24
N ARG A 149 15.60 12.15 -8.30
CA ARG A 149 15.48 13.59 -8.01
C ARG A 149 14.70 14.29 -9.13
N LYS A 150 14.04 15.41 -8.79
CA LYS A 150 13.37 16.31 -9.76
C LYS A 150 12.39 15.61 -10.73
N GLY A 151 11.65 14.60 -10.23
CA GLY A 151 10.66 13.88 -11.06
C GLY A 151 11.23 12.66 -11.80
N GLY A 152 12.51 12.36 -11.64
CA GLY A 152 13.16 11.17 -12.19
C GLY A 152 13.86 11.44 -13.51
N SER A 153 15.06 10.88 -13.68
CA SER A 153 15.85 11.00 -14.91
C SER A 153 16.78 9.80 -15.11
N GLY A 154 17.27 9.67 -16.35
CA GLY A 154 18.13 8.58 -16.76
C GLY A 154 17.38 7.26 -16.91
N CYS A 155 18.10 6.27 -17.42
CA CYS A 155 17.61 4.95 -17.74
C CYS A 155 18.50 3.90 -17.11
N LEU A 156 17.90 2.88 -16.52
CA LEU A 156 18.55 1.67 -16.05
C LEU A 156 17.78 0.47 -16.59
N LEU A 157 18.45 -0.40 -17.33
CA LEU A 157 17.90 -1.61 -17.97
C LEU A 157 18.50 -2.86 -17.32
N TRP A 158 17.71 -3.92 -17.18
CA TRP A 158 18.16 -5.25 -16.73
C TRP A 158 17.99 -6.30 -17.83
N PHE A 159 18.98 -7.19 -18.00
CA PHE A 159 19.01 -8.21 -19.07
C PHE A 159 19.03 -9.66 -18.56
N GLY A 160 18.72 -9.90 -17.29
CA GLY A 160 18.66 -11.24 -16.70
C GLY A 160 17.75 -11.27 -15.48
N ASP A 161 17.74 -12.40 -14.78
CA ASP A 161 16.85 -12.59 -13.63
C ASP A 161 17.01 -11.48 -12.59
N LEU A 162 15.87 -10.98 -12.10
CA LEU A 162 15.83 -9.95 -11.08
C LEU A 162 15.97 -10.61 -9.72
N ILE A 163 16.96 -10.19 -8.93
CA ILE A 163 17.25 -10.75 -7.61
C ILE A 163 17.44 -9.61 -6.60
N ASP A 164 17.21 -9.91 -5.31
CA ASP A 164 17.42 -8.96 -4.21
C ASP A 164 16.44 -7.77 -4.23
N ILE A 165 15.18 -8.04 -4.60
CA ILE A 165 14.08 -7.09 -4.52
C ILE A 165 13.55 -7.04 -3.09
N LYS A 166 13.45 -5.84 -2.53
CA LYS A 166 12.83 -5.57 -1.23
C LYS A 166 11.74 -4.53 -1.38
N GLU A 167 10.58 -4.76 -0.78
CA GLU A 167 9.50 -3.79 -0.68
C GLU A 167 9.70 -2.91 0.56
N PHE A 168 9.54 -1.61 0.38
CA PHE A 168 9.53 -0.63 1.46
C PHE A 168 8.11 -0.15 1.71
N ASN A 169 7.76 0.04 2.99
CA ASN A 169 6.48 0.62 3.38
C ASN A 169 6.40 2.12 3.01
N GLN A 170 7.54 2.80 3.00
CA GLN A 170 7.69 4.22 2.67
C GLN A 170 9.04 4.42 2.00
N ASN A 171 9.09 5.26 0.97
CA ASN A 171 10.27 5.54 0.16
C ASN A 171 10.72 4.33 -0.65
N GLY A 172 11.57 4.52 -1.65
CA GLY A 172 11.94 3.49 -2.62
C GLY A 172 11.72 3.97 -4.04
N GLN A 173 11.99 3.09 -5.00
CA GLN A 173 12.02 3.45 -6.41
C GLN A 173 11.01 2.64 -7.21
N ASP A 174 10.61 3.21 -8.34
CA ASP A 174 9.78 2.54 -9.32
C ASP A 174 10.63 1.68 -10.25
N ILE A 175 10.18 0.45 -10.51
CA ILE A 175 10.69 -0.42 -11.58
C ILE A 175 9.53 -0.87 -12.46
N TYR A 176 9.81 -1.11 -13.72
CA TYR A 176 8.87 -1.59 -14.72
C TYR A 176 9.35 -2.96 -15.19
N ILE A 177 8.66 -4.02 -14.77
CA ILE A 177 9.05 -5.40 -15.06
C ILE A 177 8.26 -5.89 -16.28
N ARG A 178 8.97 -6.45 -17.26
CA ARG A 178 8.41 -6.93 -18.54
C ARG A 178 7.53 -8.15 -18.30
N LEU A 179 6.35 -8.16 -18.89
CA LEU A 179 5.36 -9.26 -18.85
C LEU A 179 4.76 -9.46 -20.23
N ALA A 180 4.24 -10.67 -20.47
CA ALA A 180 3.44 -10.95 -21.66
C ALA A 180 2.19 -10.05 -21.71
N SER A 181 1.77 -9.62 -22.90
CA SER A 181 0.58 -8.76 -23.05
C SER A 181 -0.70 -9.38 -22.44
N SER A 182 -0.84 -10.70 -22.48
CA SER A 182 -1.96 -11.42 -21.88
C SER A 182 -2.08 -11.22 -20.36
N GLU A 183 -0.95 -11.22 -19.63
CA GLU A 183 -0.92 -10.96 -18.17
C GLU A 183 -1.39 -9.52 -17.88
N ILE A 184 -0.92 -8.55 -18.68
CA ILE A 184 -1.27 -7.13 -18.52
C ILE A 184 -2.77 -6.90 -18.81
N GLY A 185 -3.29 -7.52 -19.87
CA GLY A 185 -4.70 -7.48 -20.23
C GLY A 185 -5.60 -8.06 -19.14
N GLN A 186 -5.20 -9.20 -18.54
CA GLN A 186 -5.92 -9.81 -17.42
C GLN A 186 -5.95 -8.91 -16.18
N LEU A 187 -4.83 -8.27 -15.82
CA LEU A 187 -4.78 -7.30 -14.71
C LEU A 187 -5.73 -6.12 -14.96
N GLY A 188 -5.74 -5.58 -16.19
CA GLY A 188 -6.64 -4.49 -16.58
C GLY A 188 -8.12 -4.88 -16.50
N SER A 189 -8.47 -6.07 -16.99
CA SER A 189 -9.85 -6.60 -16.94
C SER A 189 -10.33 -6.78 -15.50
N SER A 190 -9.49 -7.36 -14.63
CA SER A 190 -9.80 -7.56 -13.21
C SER A 190 -10.04 -6.24 -12.48
N LYS A 191 -9.22 -5.20 -12.75
CA LYS A 191 -9.45 -3.85 -12.21
C LYS A 191 -10.80 -3.26 -12.67
N LYS A 192 -11.14 -3.40 -13.95
CA LYS A 192 -12.43 -2.93 -14.51
C LYS A 192 -13.62 -3.66 -13.87
N LYS A 193 -13.52 -4.98 -13.66
CA LYS A 193 -14.57 -5.77 -12.97
C LYS A 193 -14.76 -5.30 -11.53
N LYS A 194 -13.68 -5.11 -10.77
CA LYS A 194 -13.74 -4.61 -9.39
C LYS A 194 -14.36 -3.20 -9.32
N LEU A 195 -14.00 -2.30 -10.23
CA LEU A 195 -14.55 -0.95 -10.29
C LEU A 195 -16.06 -0.96 -10.61
N ARG A 196 -16.50 -1.79 -11.57
CA ARG A 196 -17.92 -1.99 -11.87
C ARG A 196 -18.70 -2.54 -10.67
N TYR A 197 -18.13 -3.49 -9.95
CA TYR A 197 -18.77 -4.05 -8.76
C TYR A 197 -18.96 -3.01 -7.65
N ILE A 198 -17.93 -2.20 -7.37
CA ILE A 198 -18.00 -1.09 -6.39
C ILE A 198 -19.02 -0.03 -6.83
N ALA A 199 -18.98 0.36 -8.11
CA ALA A 199 -19.92 1.35 -8.66
C ALA A 199 -21.38 0.89 -8.60
N GLY A 200 -21.65 -0.43 -8.66
CA GLY A 200 -23.00 -0.99 -8.54
C GLY A 200 -23.47 -1.17 -7.09
N SER A 201 -22.60 -1.60 -6.18
CA SER A 201 -23.00 -1.97 -4.81
C SER A 201 -23.21 -0.77 -3.89
N VAL A 202 -22.42 0.30 -4.05
CA VAL A 202 -22.49 1.51 -3.21
C VAL A 202 -23.83 2.26 -3.35
N PRO A 203 -24.31 2.59 -4.57
CA PRO A 203 -25.61 3.26 -4.71
C PRO A 203 -26.77 2.40 -4.22
N PHE A 204 -26.71 1.08 -4.41
CA PHE A 204 -27.73 0.17 -3.91
C PHE A 204 -27.81 0.16 -2.37
N ALA A 205 -26.67 0.12 -1.69
CA ALA A 205 -26.62 0.20 -0.22
C ALA A 205 -27.16 1.55 0.31
N ILE A 206 -26.82 2.66 -0.34
CA ILE A 206 -27.32 3.99 0.03
C ILE A 206 -28.84 4.07 -0.14
N MET A 207 -29.38 3.56 -1.25
CA MET A 207 -30.83 3.55 -1.51
C MET A 207 -31.59 2.72 -0.46
N LEU A 208 -31.06 1.57 -0.04
CA LEU A 208 -31.65 0.77 1.02
C LEU A 208 -31.67 1.49 2.37
N LEU A 209 -30.57 2.16 2.73
CA LEU A 209 -30.49 2.94 3.98
C LEU A 209 -31.46 4.12 3.99
N LEU A 210 -31.60 4.83 2.86
CA LEU A 210 -32.57 5.92 2.72
C LEU A 210 -34.01 5.40 2.75
N GLY A 211 -34.29 4.25 2.12
CA GLY A 211 -35.61 3.62 2.20
C GLY A 211 -35.99 3.18 3.62
N LEU A 212 -35.03 2.60 4.35
CA LEU A 212 -35.22 2.21 5.76
C LEU A 212 -35.42 3.42 6.67
N SER A 213 -34.66 4.50 6.47
CA SER A 213 -34.83 5.72 7.27
C SER A 213 -36.18 6.39 7.02
N LEU A 214 -36.60 6.50 5.75
CA LEU A 214 -37.93 7.02 5.36
C LEU A 214 -39.07 6.18 5.96
N THR A 215 -39.00 4.85 5.84
CA THR A 215 -40.03 3.96 6.39
C THR A 215 -40.11 4.05 7.91
N LEU A 216 -38.98 4.14 8.61
CA LEU A 216 -38.94 4.35 10.07
C LEU A 216 -39.48 5.73 10.46
N CYS A 217 -39.15 6.80 9.73
CA CYS A 217 -39.69 8.14 9.95
C CYS A 217 -41.21 8.20 9.75
N LEU A 218 -41.73 7.58 8.69
CA LEU A 218 -43.18 7.50 8.43
C LEU A 218 -43.90 6.67 9.50
N ARG A 219 -43.31 5.55 9.94
CA ARG A 219 -43.87 4.75 11.06
C ARG A 219 -43.89 5.53 12.38
N ARG A 220 -42.86 6.33 12.67
CA ARG A 220 -42.83 7.21 13.85
C ARG A 220 -43.91 8.29 13.78
N LYS A 221 -44.09 8.93 12.61
CA LYS A 221 -45.14 9.95 12.40
C LYS A 221 -46.54 9.36 12.58
N ASN A 222 -46.81 8.18 12.02
CA ASN A 222 -48.10 7.51 12.16
C ASN A 222 -48.40 7.07 13.61
N LYS A 223 -47.38 6.64 14.38
CA LYS A 223 -47.55 6.37 15.82
C LYS A 223 -47.89 7.63 16.62
N LEU A 224 -47.24 8.75 16.33
CA LEU A 224 -47.50 10.04 16.99
C LEU A 224 -48.90 10.58 16.67
N GLN A 225 -49.36 10.46 15.42
CA GLN A 225 -50.73 10.85 15.05
C GLN A 225 -51.79 9.96 15.71
N ARG A 226 -51.54 8.66 15.84
CA ARG A 226 -52.42 7.75 16.58
C ARG A 226 -52.49 8.12 18.07
N GLN A 227 -51.37 8.42 18.71
CA GLN A 227 -51.34 8.86 20.13
C GLN A 227 -52.01 10.21 20.38
N GLY A 228 -51.90 11.17 19.43
CA GLY A 228 -52.61 12.44 19.49
C GLY A 228 -54.13 12.26 19.39
N GLY A 229 -54.59 11.37 18.51
CA GLY A 229 -56.01 11.01 18.40
C GLY A 229 -56.55 10.33 19.65
N THR A 230 -55.84 9.34 20.21
CA THR A 230 -56.29 8.63 21.43
C THR A 230 -56.39 9.56 22.63
N LYS A 231 -55.42 10.47 22.82
CA LYS A 231 -55.49 11.48 23.90
C LYS A 231 -56.66 12.45 23.72
N PHE A 232 -56.99 12.83 22.49
CA PHE A 232 -58.16 13.68 22.20
C PHE A 232 -59.49 12.98 22.55
N TYR A 233 -59.66 11.72 22.15
CA TYR A 233 -60.84 10.92 22.51
C TYR A 233 -60.97 10.69 24.03
N GLN A 234 -59.84 10.45 24.71
CA GLN A 234 -59.84 10.21 26.16
C GLN A 234 -60.16 11.49 26.94
N HIS A 235 -59.68 12.66 26.48
CA HIS A 235 -60.03 13.96 27.05
C HIS A 235 -61.53 14.30 26.83
N PHE A 236 -62.06 14.03 25.64
CA PHE A 236 -63.49 14.22 25.36
C PHE A 236 -64.38 13.27 26.19
N ALA A 237 -63.98 12.00 26.35
CA ALA A 237 -64.72 11.04 27.15
C ALA A 237 -64.76 11.40 28.65
N LEU A 238 -63.65 11.91 29.21
CA LEU A 238 -63.59 12.43 30.58
C LEU A 238 -64.50 13.66 30.75
N LYS A 239 -64.52 14.56 29.76
CA LYS A 239 -65.39 15.74 29.79
C LYS A 239 -66.88 15.38 29.73
N LEU A 240 -67.24 14.37 28.93
CA LEU A 240 -68.58 13.80 28.87
C LEU A 240 -68.98 13.07 30.16
N SER A 241 -68.05 12.35 30.79
CA SER A 241 -68.29 11.68 32.07
C SER A 241 -68.53 12.68 33.20
N ASN A 242 -67.74 13.76 33.26
CA ASN A 242 -67.91 14.81 34.26
C ASN A 242 -69.24 15.57 34.06
N TYR A 243 -69.61 15.85 32.80
CA TYR A 243 -70.90 16.47 32.49
C TYR A 243 -72.10 15.57 32.87
N LYS A 244 -71.96 14.25 32.73
CA LYS A 244 -72.98 13.29 33.18
C LYS A 244 -73.05 13.21 34.71
N ALA A 245 -71.91 13.25 35.40
CA ALA A 245 -71.85 13.22 36.86
C ALA A 245 -72.45 14.49 37.51
N GLU A 246 -72.17 15.67 36.93
CA GLU A 246 -72.78 16.94 37.37
C GLU A 246 -74.30 16.92 37.18
N ARG A 247 -74.82 16.28 36.13
CA ARG A 247 -76.26 16.18 35.89
C ARG A 247 -76.97 15.22 36.87
N ILE A 248 -76.30 14.17 37.36
CA ILE A 248 -76.88 13.21 38.32
C ILE A 248 -76.92 13.79 39.76
N LEU A 249 -76.09 14.80 40.06
CA LEU A 249 -76.08 15.50 41.35
C LEU A 249 -77.17 16.60 41.48
N GLN A 250 -77.93 16.89 40.43
CA GLN A 250 -79.07 17.82 40.48
C GLN A 250 -80.43 17.14 40.65
N ASP A 251 -80.48 15.80 40.64
CA ASP A 251 -81.70 15.00 40.79
C ASP A 251 -81.87 14.39 42.21
N PHE A 252 -81.22 14.98 43.23
CA PHE A 252 -81.42 14.69 44.66
C PHE A 252 -81.74 15.95 45.45
#